data_AF-A0A9E3Q5V1-F1
#
_entry.id   AF-A0A9E3Q5V1-F1
#
_cell.length_a   1.000
_cell.length_b   1.000
_cell.length_c   1.000
_cell.angle_alpha   90.00
_cell.angle_beta   90.00
_cell.angle_gamma   90.00
#
_symmetry.space_group_name_H-M   'P 1'
#
loop_
_entity.id
_entity.type
_entity.pdbx_description
1 polymer ?
#
loop_
_entity_poly.entity_id
_entity_poly.type
_entity_poly.pdbx_seq_one_letter_code
_entity_poly.pdbx_strand_id
1 'polypeptide(L)'
;MMTRSSPDIRPETADLADSIRRLLLAAFPTADEASVVDELRTAGAMPVSLVALDSGRLVGHIAFSPISIPPQPPTKPVVLALAPLAVATEAQGRGIGSASVRVVTFSS
;
A
#
# COMPACT_ATOMS: atom_id res chain seq x y z
N MET A 1 -24.93 -3.33 -19.06
CA MET A 1 -23.47 -3.51 -18.94
C MET A 1 -22.89 -2.25 -18.32
N MET A 2 -22.74 -2.23 -16.99
CA MET A 2 -22.11 -1.10 -16.29
C MET A 2 -20.60 -1.32 -16.33
N THR A 3 -19.88 -0.48 -17.06
CA THR A 3 -18.42 -0.39 -16.97
C THR A 3 -18.07 -0.04 -15.52
N ARG A 4 -17.49 -0.97 -14.77
CA ARG A 4 -16.95 -0.64 -13.45
C ARG A 4 -15.77 0.29 -13.68
N SER A 5 -15.86 1.54 -13.26
CA SER A 5 -14.72 2.45 -13.26
C SER A 5 -13.58 1.81 -12.46
N SER A 6 -12.40 1.70 -13.08
CA SER A 6 -11.19 1.27 -12.39
C SER A 6 -10.76 2.36 -11.41
N PRO A 7 -10.30 2.02 -10.19
CA PRO A 7 -9.75 3.01 -9.27
C PRO A 7 -8.50 3.67 -9.88
N ASP A 8 -8.29 4.94 -9.58
CA ASP A 8 -7.05 5.66 -9.85
C ASP A 8 -5.98 5.18 -8.86
N ILE A 9 -4.90 4.60 -9.36
CA ILE A 9 -3.80 4.05 -8.54
C ILE A 9 -2.57 4.90 -8.79
N ARG A 10 -2.06 5.51 -7.73
CA ARG A 10 -0.96 6.48 -7.83
C ARG A 10 -0.08 6.46 -6.58
N PRO A 11 1.14 7.03 -6.65
CA PRO A 11 1.96 7.22 -5.46
C PRO A 11 1.23 7.96 -4.34
N GLU A 12 1.51 7.55 -3.11
CA GLU A 12 1.13 8.28 -1.91
C GLU A 12 1.71 9.70 -1.95
N THR A 13 0.93 10.65 -1.41
CA THR A 13 1.35 12.02 -1.16
C THR A 13 1.15 12.34 0.34
N ALA A 14 1.95 13.25 0.89
CA ALA A 14 1.98 13.50 2.34
C ALA A 14 0.63 13.98 2.91
N ASP A 15 -0.19 14.65 2.12
CA ASP A 15 -1.55 15.07 2.46
C ASP A 15 -2.54 13.90 2.67
N LEU A 16 -2.20 12.70 2.19
CA LEU A 16 -3.02 11.50 2.35
C LEU A 16 -2.68 10.69 3.60
N ALA A 17 -1.63 11.04 4.34
CA ALA A 17 -1.15 10.25 5.49
C ALA A 17 -2.26 9.94 6.50
N ASP A 18 -3.06 10.95 6.89
CA ASP A 18 -4.18 10.77 7.83
C ASP A 18 -5.29 9.87 7.27
N SER A 19 -5.53 9.93 5.96
CA SER A 19 -6.53 9.10 5.30
C SER A 19 -6.07 7.65 5.18
N ILE A 20 -4.78 7.43 4.91
CA ILE A 20 -4.15 6.11 4.93
C ILE A 20 -4.21 5.52 6.34
N ARG A 21 -3.82 6.30 7.36
CA ARG A 21 -3.88 5.86 8.76
C ARG A 21 -5.29 5.41 9.15
N ARG A 22 -6.32 6.21 8.80
CA ARG A 22 -7.73 5.84 9.04
C ARG A 22 -8.15 4.56 8.30
N LEU A 23 -7.72 4.39 7.05
CA LEU A 23 -7.98 3.16 6.30
C LEU A 23 -7.36 1.95 7.01
N LEU A 24 -6.10 2.03 7.44
CA LEU A 24 -5.39 0.92 8.09
C LEU A 24 -6.05 0.55 9.41
N LEU A 25 -6.40 1.54 10.24
CA LEU A 25 -7.12 1.32 11.50
C LEU A 25 -8.49 0.66 11.31
N ALA A 26 -9.15 0.89 10.16
CA ALA A 26 -10.43 0.26 9.84
C ALA A 26 -10.27 -1.13 9.21
N ALA A 27 -9.15 -1.41 8.55
CA ALA A 27 -8.91 -2.64 7.79
C ALA A 27 -8.27 -3.76 8.63
N PHE A 28 -7.57 -3.41 9.71
CA PHE A 28 -6.84 -4.36 10.55
C PHE A 28 -7.40 -4.41 11.98
N PRO A 29 -7.22 -5.53 12.71
CA PRO A 29 -7.77 -5.70 14.05
C PRO A 29 -7.06 -4.86 15.12
N THR A 30 -5.83 -4.43 14.87
CA THR A 30 -5.03 -3.60 15.78
C THR A 30 -4.51 -2.35 15.06
N ALA A 31 -3.87 -1.45 15.81
CA ALA A 31 -3.25 -0.26 15.25
C ALA A 31 -1.82 -0.50 14.73
N ASP A 32 -1.36 -1.75 14.69
CA ASP A 32 0.04 -2.08 14.43
C ASP A 32 0.43 -1.71 13.00
N GLU A 33 -0.40 -2.07 12.00
CA GLU A 33 -0.14 -1.74 10.60
C GLU A 33 -0.13 -0.23 10.35
N ALA A 34 -1.01 0.51 11.02
CA ALA A 34 -1.04 1.96 10.96
C ALA A 34 0.25 2.57 11.56
N SER A 35 0.70 2.04 12.70
CA SER A 35 1.89 2.52 13.39
C SER A 35 3.17 2.20 12.60
N VAL A 36 3.28 0.98 12.06
CA VAL A 36 4.38 0.57 11.19
C VAL A 36 4.48 1.47 9.95
N VAL A 37 3.36 1.79 9.30
CA VAL A 37 3.36 2.69 8.14
C VAL A 37 3.81 4.10 8.53
N ASP A 38 3.40 4.61 9.69
CA ASP A 38 3.83 5.93 10.18
C ASP A 38 5.32 5.99 10.52
N GLU A 39 5.85 4.94 11.15
CA GLU A 39 7.27 4.80 11.44
C GLU A 39 8.11 4.71 10.16
N LEU A 40 7.70 3.87 9.21
CA LEU A 40 8.39 3.70 7.93
C LEU A 40 8.36 4.98 7.09
N ARG A 41 7.24 5.72 7.10
CA ARG A 41 7.13 7.03 6.45
C ARG A 41 8.11 8.03 7.04
N THR A 42 8.16 8.11 8.37
CA THR A 42 9.06 9.01 9.09
C THR A 42 10.53 8.68 8.81
N ALA A 43 10.86 7.39 8.69
CA ALA A 43 12.19 6.90 8.38
C ALA A 43 12.56 7.03 6.88
N GLY A 44 11.63 7.41 6.00
CA GLY A 44 11.85 7.40 4.55
C GLY A 44 12.07 5.98 3.98
N ALA A 45 11.56 4.96 4.67
CA ALA A 45 11.83 3.54 4.39
C ALA A 45 10.68 2.83 3.63
N MET A 46 9.85 3.60 2.92
CA MET A 46 8.79 3.09 2.02
C MET A 46 9.12 3.43 0.56
N PRO A 47 10.04 2.72 -0.09
CA PRO A 47 10.41 2.95 -1.50
C PRO A 47 9.22 2.85 -2.45
N VAL A 48 8.19 2.08 -2.10
CA VAL A 48 6.92 2.04 -2.82
C VAL A 48 5.79 2.21 -1.82
N SER A 49 4.97 3.22 -2.05
CA SER A 49 3.70 3.41 -1.36
C SER A 49 2.68 3.95 -2.35
N LEU A 50 1.63 3.18 -2.61
CA LEU A 50 0.58 3.53 -3.57
C LEU A 50 -0.77 3.63 -2.85
N VAL A 51 -1.61 4.54 -3.34
CA VAL A 51 -3.01 4.68 -2.94
C VAL A 51 -3.92 4.31 -4.10
N ALA A 52 -5.09 3.75 -3.77
CA ALA A 52 -6.18 3.57 -4.71
C ALA A 52 -7.31 4.55 -4.36
N LEU A 53 -7.69 5.37 -5.33
CA LEU A 53 -8.78 6.33 -5.23
C LEU A 53 -9.96 5.89 -6.09
N ASP A 54 -11.16 5.87 -5.51
CA ASP A 54 -12.42 5.67 -6.24
C ASP A 54 -13.24 6.94 -6.12
N SER A 55 -13.47 7.62 -7.25
CA SER A 55 -14.16 8.92 -7.29
C SER A 55 -13.56 9.95 -6.32
N GLY A 56 -12.23 10.00 -6.22
CA GLY A 56 -11.49 10.90 -5.34
C GLY A 56 -11.40 10.45 -3.87
N ARG A 57 -12.09 9.36 -3.48
CA ARG A 57 -12.04 8.81 -2.13
C ARG A 57 -10.95 7.75 -2.01
N LEU A 58 -10.12 7.83 -0.97
CA LEU A 58 -9.13 6.81 -0.67
C LEU A 58 -9.82 5.52 -0.23
N VAL A 59 -9.63 4.45 -1.01
CA VAL A 59 -10.24 3.13 -0.78
C VAL A 59 -9.22 2.01 -0.69
N GLY A 60 -7.94 2.28 -0.94
CA GLY A 60 -6.89 1.29 -0.79
C GLY A 60 -5.52 1.90 -0.60
N HIS A 61 -4.63 1.14 0.02
CA HIS A 61 -3.23 1.47 0.25
C HIS A 61 -2.38 0.20 0.15
N ILE A 62 -1.22 0.30 -0.47
CA ILE A 62 -0.22 -0.76 -0.50
C ILE A 62 1.16 -0.14 -0.26
N ALA A 63 1.91 -0.69 0.68
CA ALA A 63 3.28 -0.28 0.96
C ALA A 63 4.27 -1.43 0.79
N PHE A 64 5.51 -1.06 0.48
CA PHE A 64 6.65 -1.95 0.43
C PHE A 64 7.80 -1.37 1.22
N SER A 65 8.39 -2.17 2.10
CA SER A 65 9.54 -1.79 2.92
C SER A 65 10.72 -2.75 2.70
N PRO A 66 11.97 -2.27 2.70
CA PRO A 66 13.14 -3.15 2.61
C PRO A 66 13.18 -4.13 3.78
N ILE A 67 13.53 -5.38 3.49
CA ILE A 67 13.82 -6.41 4.50
C ILE A 67 15.19 -7.02 4.26
N SER A 68 15.83 -7.48 5.34
CA SER A 68 17.06 -8.27 5.27
C SER A 68 16.74 -9.74 5.58
N ILE A 69 17.23 -10.66 4.75
CA ILE A 69 17.05 -12.11 4.95
C ILE A 69 18.41 -12.76 5.21
N PRO A 70 18.78 -13.02 6.48
CA PRO A 70 20.05 -13.68 6.79
C PRO A 70 20.06 -15.17 6.40
N PRO A 71 21.21 -15.74 5.98
CA PRO A 71 22.44 -15.06 5.58
C PRO A 71 22.32 -14.55 4.12
N GLN A 72 22.28 -13.24 3.91
CA GLN A 72 22.29 -12.63 2.57
C GLN A 72 23.69 -12.11 2.23
N PRO A 73 24.39 -12.66 1.22
CA PRO A 73 25.62 -12.06 0.72
C PRO A 73 25.32 -10.71 0.04
N PRO A 74 26.28 -9.76 0.07
CA PRO A 74 26.08 -8.37 -0.40
C PRO A 74 25.82 -8.22 -1.91
N THR A 75 25.96 -9.30 -2.69
CA THR A 75 25.73 -9.32 -4.14
C THR A 75 24.28 -9.64 -4.54
N LYS A 76 23.38 -9.88 -3.56
CA LYS A 76 21.98 -10.20 -3.84
C LYS A 76 21.10 -8.95 -3.96
N PRO A 77 20.00 -9.03 -4.73
CA PRO A 77 19.06 -7.93 -4.91
C PRO A 77 18.40 -7.53 -3.58
N VAL A 78 18.04 -6.25 -3.47
CA VAL A 78 17.20 -5.72 -2.39
C VAL A 78 15.86 -6.46 -2.39
N VAL A 79 15.45 -6.97 -1.24
CA VAL A 79 14.16 -7.61 -1.06
C VAL A 79 13.23 -6.63 -0.37
N LEU A 80 12.04 -6.46 -0.92
CA LEU A 80 10.98 -5.65 -0.31
C LEU A 80 9.87 -6.56 0.21
N ALA A 81 9.43 -6.32 1.45
CA ALA A 81 8.20 -6.91 1.96
C ALA A 81 7.00 -6.11 1.45
N LEU A 82 5.98 -6.80 0.93
CA LEU A 82 4.68 -6.20 0.61
C LEU A 82 3.84 -6.19 1.89
N ALA A 83 3.82 -5.06 2.61
CA ALA A 83 2.97 -4.88 3.78
C ALA A 83 2.89 -3.40 4.20
N PRO A 84 1.71 -2.94 4.64
CA PRO A 84 0.40 -3.59 4.52
C PRO A 84 -0.18 -3.47 3.09
N LEU A 85 -1.16 -4.32 2.77
CA LEU A 85 -2.10 -4.12 1.67
C LEU A 85 -3.51 -4.04 2.26
N ALA A 86 -4.14 -2.87 2.15
CA ALA A 86 -5.47 -2.61 2.68
C ALA A 86 -6.42 -2.15 1.59
N VAL A 87 -7.66 -2.62 1.66
CA VAL A 87 -8.78 -2.11 0.86
C VAL A 87 -9.97 -1.91 1.79
N ALA A 88 -10.61 -0.75 1.71
CA ALA A 88 -11.79 -0.40 2.51
C ALA A 88 -12.86 -1.48 2.34
N THR A 89 -13.52 -1.87 3.42
CA THR A 89 -14.47 -2.99 3.46
C THR A 89 -15.54 -2.90 2.38
N GLU A 90 -16.11 -1.72 2.16
CA GLU A 90 -17.12 -1.47 1.12
C GLU A 90 -16.58 -1.53 -0.32
N ALA A 91 -15.26 -1.55 -0.49
CA ALA A 91 -14.57 -1.58 -1.78
C ALA A 91 -13.88 -2.93 -2.07
N GLN A 92 -13.98 -3.90 -1.16
CA GLN A 92 -13.43 -5.25 -1.34
C GLN A 92 -14.20 -6.06 -2.39
N GLY A 93 -13.60 -7.16 -2.87
CA GLY A 93 -14.20 -8.01 -3.92
C GLY A 93 -14.28 -7.35 -5.31
N ARG A 94 -13.75 -6.13 -5.47
CA ARG A 94 -13.77 -5.35 -6.73
C ARG A 94 -12.45 -5.41 -7.52
N GLY A 95 -11.47 -6.20 -7.06
CA GLY A 95 -10.17 -6.34 -7.73
C GLY A 95 -9.15 -5.23 -7.46
N ILE A 96 -9.43 -4.28 -6.55
CA ILE A 96 -8.56 -3.13 -6.23
C ILE A 96 -7.18 -3.57 -5.74
N GLY A 97 -7.12 -4.55 -4.82
CA GLY A 97 -5.84 -5.07 -4.32
C GLY A 97 -4.98 -5.67 -5.44
N SER A 98 -5.59 -6.49 -6.31
CA SER A 98 -4.89 -7.09 -7.45
C SER A 98 -4.43 -6.05 -8.48
N ALA A 99 -5.22 -5.01 -8.72
CA ALA A 99 -4.82 -3.90 -9.58
C ALA A 99 -3.62 -3.14 -9.00
N SER A 100 -3.62 -2.90 -7.68
CA SER A 100 -2.52 -2.22 -6.97
C SER A 100 -1.21 -3.00 -7.05
N VAL A 101 -1.26 -4.32 -6.85
CA VAL A 101 -0.07 -5.19 -6.99
C VAL A 101 0.49 -5.16 -8.42
N ARG A 102 -0.36 -5.18 -9.45
CA ARG A 102 0.12 -5.12 -10.85
C ARG A 102 0.90 -3.85 -11.14
N VAL A 103 0.44 -2.68 -10.66
CA VAL A 103 1.12 -1.40 -10.89
C VAL A 103 2.57 -1.45 -10.40
N VAL A 104 2.82 -2.12 -9.27
CA VAL A 104 4.16 -2.26 -8.70
C VAL A 104 5.06 -3.13 -9.60
N THR A 105 4.54 -4.25 -10.11
CA THR A 105 5.33 -5.19 -10.93
C THR A 105 5.75 -4.62 -12.29
N PHE A 106 5.02 -3.65 -12.84
CA PHE A 106 5.37 -3.03 -14.14
C PHE A 106 6.29 -1.80 -14.03
N SER A 107 6.68 -1.40 -12.81
CA SER A 107 7.50 -0.19 -12.56
C SER A 107 8.96 -0.51 -12.20
N SER A 108 9.46 -1.73 -12.45
CA SER A 108 10.86 -2.16 -12.19
C SER A 108 11.63 -2.47 -13.46
#